data_AF-A0A9D9E0G8-F1
#
_entry.id   AF-A0A9D9E0G8-F1
#
_cell.length_a   1.000
_cell.length_b   1.000
_cell.length_c   1.000
_cell.angle_alpha   90.00
_cell.angle_beta   90.00
_cell.angle_gamma   90.00
#
_symmetry.space_group_name_H-M   'P 1'
#
loop_
_entity.id
_entity.type
_entity.pdbx_description
1 polymer ?
#
loop_
_entity_poly.entity_id
_entity_poly.type
_entity_poly.pdbx_seq_one_letter_code
_entity_poly.pdbx_strand_id
1 'polypeptide(L)'
;MNNVVTGLVSGLVIAVVLLLLGLWLASKASLKKKDKEIQKYKNMLAERMELETDGIAKIRSENEELKKANENLRVSLLAFRDKPGRKEMEMLQIMQKAVERLSLNSPGFAPAWQAAMRESEEEFKKVYSGFLPFIKRHIAKPTDAEVIDVDEGN
;
A
#
# COMPACT_ATOMS: atom_id res chain seq x y z
N MET A 1 -57.74 -11.99 68.97
CA MET A 1 -56.93 -12.67 67.94
C MET A 1 -56.92 -11.93 66.60
N ASN A 2 -57.97 -11.20 66.22
CA ASN A 2 -58.06 -10.50 64.92
C ASN A 2 -56.98 -9.42 64.72
N ASN A 3 -56.58 -8.68 65.76
CA ASN A 3 -55.61 -7.57 65.65
C ASN A 3 -54.17 -8.03 65.32
N VAL A 4 -53.79 -9.26 65.71
CA VAL A 4 -52.46 -9.83 65.42
C VAL A 4 -52.39 -10.33 63.98
N VAL A 5 -53.48 -10.93 63.48
CA VAL A 5 -53.59 -11.40 62.09
C VAL A 5 -53.56 -10.21 61.11
N THR A 6 -54.25 -9.11 61.43
CA THR A 6 -54.21 -7.90 60.60
C THR A 6 -52.84 -7.23 60.58
N GLY A 7 -52.11 -7.24 61.71
CA GLY A 7 -50.72 -6.78 61.77
C GLY A 7 -49.79 -7.62 60.90
N LEU A 8 -49.90 -8.95 60.96
CA LEU A 8 -49.08 -9.87 60.18
C LEU A 8 -49.31 -9.72 58.67
N VAL A 9 -50.56 -9.57 58.24
CA VAL A 9 -50.91 -9.35 56.82
C VAL A 9 -50.37 -8.01 56.33
N SER A 10 -50.50 -6.93 57.12
CA SER A 10 -49.97 -5.62 56.73
C SER A 10 -48.45 -5.61 56.58
N GLY A 11 -47.73 -6.28 57.47
CA GLY A 11 -46.26 -6.42 57.38
C GLY A 11 -45.82 -7.26 56.17
N LEU A 12 -46.55 -8.34 55.86
CA LEU A 12 -46.28 -9.16 54.68
C LEU A 12 -46.46 -8.34 53.38
N VAL A 13 -47.53 -7.55 53.29
CA VAL A 13 -47.77 -6.69 52.12
C VAL A 13 -46.65 -5.67 51.94
N ILE A 14 -46.21 -5.01 53.02
CA ILE A 14 -45.10 -4.04 52.95
C ILE A 14 -43.80 -4.73 52.50
N ALA A 15 -43.49 -5.91 53.02
CA ALA A 15 -42.30 -6.67 52.63
C ALA A 15 -42.31 -7.05 51.14
N VAL A 16 -43.47 -7.47 50.62
CA VAL A 16 -43.63 -7.79 49.19
C VAL A 16 -43.46 -6.55 48.32
N VAL A 17 -44.01 -5.41 48.73
CA VAL A 17 -43.86 -4.14 48.00
C VAL A 17 -42.40 -3.70 47.93
N LEU A 18 -41.65 -3.80 49.04
CA LEU A 18 -40.23 -3.46 49.07
C LEU A 18 -39.38 -4.38 48.18
N LEU A 19 -39.69 -5.68 48.14
CA LEU A 19 -39.00 -6.63 47.25
C LEU A 19 -39.28 -6.32 45.77
N LEU A 20 -40.52 -6.00 45.41
CA LEU A 20 -40.89 -5.63 44.04
C LEU A 20 -40.19 -4.33 43.60
N LEU A 21 -40.10 -3.32 44.47
CA LEU A 21 -39.33 -2.11 44.17
C LEU A 21 -37.84 -2.41 43.97
N GLY A 22 -37.23 -3.23 44.84
CA GLY A 22 -35.82 -3.59 44.75
C GLY A 22 -35.48 -4.29 43.43
N LEU A 23 -36.30 -5.26 43.01
CA LEU A 23 -36.17 -5.95 41.72
C LEU A 23 -36.30 -5.01 40.52
N TRP A 24 -37.21 -4.03 40.59
CA TRP A 24 -37.43 -3.09 39.50
C TRP A 24 -36.30 -2.06 39.36
N LEU A 25 -35.75 -1.60 40.48
CA LEU A 25 -34.55 -0.75 40.50
C LEU A 25 -33.33 -1.50 39.95
N ALA A 26 -33.13 -2.75 40.37
CA ALA A 26 -32.04 -3.60 39.90
C ALA A 26 -32.14 -3.93 38.40
N SER A 27 -33.34 -4.22 37.89
CA SER A 27 -33.56 -4.48 36.46
C SER A 27 -33.37 -3.24 35.59
N LYS A 28 -33.79 -2.06 36.05
CA LYS A 28 -33.50 -0.80 35.34
C LYS A 28 -32.01 -0.47 35.33
N ALA A 29 -31.28 -0.78 36.40
CA ALA A 29 -29.84 -0.56 36.46
C ALA A 29 -29.08 -1.44 35.45
N SER A 30 -29.51 -2.69 35.24
CA SER A 30 -28.89 -3.59 34.26
C SER A 30 -29.18 -3.19 32.81
N LEU A 31 -30.39 -2.70 32.51
CA LEU A 31 -30.73 -2.16 31.19
C LEU A 31 -29.89 -0.92 30.83
N LYS A 32 -29.74 0.02 31.77
CA LYS A 32 -28.89 1.21 31.57
C LYS A 32 -27.42 0.86 31.33
N LYS A 33 -26.91 -0.24 31.92
CA LYS A 33 -25.55 -0.71 31.67
C LYS A 33 -25.40 -1.25 30.24
N LYS A 34 -26.36 -2.07 29.79
CA LYS A 34 -26.38 -2.58 28.41
C LYS A 34 -26.49 -1.47 27.38
N ASP A 35 -27.32 -0.46 27.61
CA ASP A 35 -27.43 0.70 26.70
C ASP A 35 -26.12 1.49 26.63
N LYS A 36 -25.42 1.68 27.76
CA LYS A 36 -24.10 2.31 27.78
C LYS A 36 -23.06 1.51 27.02
N GLU A 37 -23.09 0.19 27.12
CA GLU A 37 -22.19 -0.70 26.36
C GLU A 37 -22.47 -0.61 24.87
N ILE A 38 -23.74 -0.65 24.45
CA ILE A 38 -24.14 -0.47 23.04
C ILE A 38 -23.66 0.88 22.50
N GLN A 39 -23.85 1.96 23.26
CA GLN A 39 -23.37 3.29 22.86
C GLN A 39 -21.84 3.34 22.75
N LYS A 40 -21.12 2.71 23.70
CA LYS A 40 -19.67 2.60 23.63
C LYS A 40 -19.21 1.85 22.38
N TYR A 41 -19.85 0.72 22.04
CA TYR A 41 -19.52 -0.03 20.83
C TYR A 41 -19.81 0.75 19.55
N LYS A 42 -20.93 1.49 19.49
CA LYS A 42 -21.24 2.38 18.35
C LYS A 42 -20.20 3.48 18.17
N ASN A 43 -19.79 4.12 19.26
CA ASN A 43 -18.77 5.16 19.22
C ASN A 43 -17.42 4.60 18.76
N MET A 44 -17.02 3.44 19.29
CA MET A 44 -15.78 2.77 18.88
C MET A 44 -15.81 2.35 17.41
N LEU A 45 -16.97 1.92 16.89
CA LEU A 45 -17.13 1.60 15.47
C LEU A 45 -17.02 2.86 14.59
N ALA A 46 -17.65 3.97 15.00
CA ALA A 46 -17.54 5.23 14.28
C ALA A 46 -16.09 5.72 14.23
N GLU A 47 -15.38 5.67 15.35
CA GLU A 47 -13.96 6.04 15.44
C GLU A 47 -13.07 5.14 14.56
N ARG A 48 -13.35 3.82 14.53
CA ARG A 48 -12.64 2.88 13.64
C ARG A 48 -12.89 3.19 12.17
N MET A 49 -14.13 3.47 11.79
CA MET A 49 -14.50 3.80 10.41
C MET A 49 -13.87 5.12 9.95
N GLU A 50 -13.83 6.13 10.83
CA GLU A 50 -13.16 7.40 10.57
C GLU A 50 -11.66 7.19 10.37
N LEU A 51 -11.01 6.42 11.27
CA LEU A 51 -9.59 6.09 11.16
C LEU A 51 -9.27 5.28 9.90
N GLU A 52 -10.10 4.30 9.54
CA GLU A 52 -9.96 3.54 8.31
C GLU A 52 -10.12 4.43 7.08
N THR A 53 -11.07 5.36 7.08
CA THR A 53 -11.30 6.30 5.98
C THR A 53 -10.09 7.23 5.81
N ASP A 54 -9.58 7.80 6.90
CA ASP A 54 -8.38 8.64 6.89
C ASP A 54 -7.14 7.86 6.44
N GLY A 55 -7.00 6.63 6.90
CA GLY A 55 -5.92 5.72 6.49
C GLY A 55 -5.98 5.39 5.00
N ILE A 56 -7.17 5.06 4.49
CA ILE A 56 -7.40 4.81 3.05
C ILE A 56 -7.12 6.07 2.23
N ALA A 57 -7.58 7.24 2.69
CA ALA A 57 -7.35 8.51 2.01
C ALA A 57 -5.85 8.83 1.91
N LYS A 58 -5.10 8.61 2.99
CA LYS A 58 -3.64 8.79 3.01
C LYS A 58 -2.94 7.83 2.05
N ILE A 59 -3.28 6.54 2.08
CA ILE A 59 -2.71 5.54 1.16
C ILE A 59 -3.01 5.89 -0.29
N ARG A 60 -4.24 6.35 -0.59
CA ARG A 60 -4.62 6.80 -1.94
C ARG A 60 -3.79 8.01 -2.37
N SER A 61 -3.62 9.00 -1.50
CA SER A 61 -2.78 10.18 -1.78
C SER A 61 -1.33 9.80 -2.07
N GLU A 62 -0.72 8.95 -1.23
CA GLU A 62 0.64 8.46 -1.42
C GLU A 62 0.77 7.68 -2.74
N ASN A 63 -0.23 6.87 -3.11
CA ASN A 63 -0.26 6.14 -4.37
C ASN A 63 -0.29 7.09 -5.58
N GLU A 64 -1.09 8.15 -5.51
CA GLU A 64 -1.17 9.16 -6.57
C GLU A 64 0.13 9.95 -6.71
N GLU A 65 0.76 10.32 -5.58
CA GLU A 65 2.07 10.97 -5.58
C GLU A 65 3.16 10.08 -6.18
N LEU A 66 3.20 8.81 -5.79
CA LEU A 66 4.15 7.84 -6.35
C LEU A 66 3.94 7.62 -7.84
N LYS A 67 2.68 7.54 -8.32
CA LYS A 67 2.38 7.45 -9.75
C LYS A 67 2.87 8.68 -10.51
N LYS A 68 2.65 9.89 -9.97
CA LYS A 68 3.16 11.13 -10.57
C LYS A 68 4.69 11.17 -10.60
N ALA A 69 5.35 10.79 -9.51
CA ALA A 69 6.80 10.71 -9.44
C ALA A 69 7.36 9.68 -10.44
N ASN A 70 6.71 8.52 -10.57
CA ASN A 70 7.10 7.48 -11.52
C ASN A 70 7.01 7.97 -12.97
N GLU A 71 5.90 8.63 -13.34
CA GLU A 71 5.74 9.20 -14.68
C GLU A 71 6.77 10.32 -14.93
N ASN A 72 7.01 11.19 -13.95
CA ASN A 72 8.03 12.23 -14.06
C ASN A 72 9.43 11.64 -14.25
N LEU A 73 9.78 10.57 -13.53
CA LEU A 73 11.04 9.86 -13.70
C LEU A 73 11.11 9.18 -15.07
N ARG A 74 10.02 8.55 -15.53
CA ARG A 74 9.93 7.94 -16.86
C ARG A 74 10.18 8.98 -17.96
N VAL A 75 9.51 10.12 -17.89
CA VAL A 75 9.69 11.24 -18.84
C VAL A 75 11.11 11.80 -18.76
N SER A 76 11.65 11.97 -17.56
CA SER A 76 13.03 12.46 -17.36
C SER A 76 14.05 11.50 -17.94
N LEU A 77 13.87 10.19 -17.76
CA LEU A 77 14.73 9.14 -18.31
C LEU A 77 14.65 9.11 -19.84
N LEU A 78 13.46 9.23 -20.41
CA LEU A 78 13.29 9.36 -21.87
C LEU A 78 13.96 10.63 -22.40
N ALA A 79 13.80 11.77 -21.70
CA ALA A 79 14.43 13.03 -22.08
C ALA A 79 15.97 12.95 -22.01
N PHE A 80 16.54 12.29 -21.00
CA PHE A 80 17.98 12.06 -20.92
C PHE A 80 18.49 11.14 -22.03
N ARG A 81 17.72 10.12 -22.40
CA ARG A 81 18.08 9.24 -23.52
C ARG A 81 18.07 9.97 -24.85
N ASP A 82 17.07 10.82 -25.09
CA ASP A 82 16.88 11.47 -26.39
C ASP A 82 17.73 12.75 -26.53
N LYS A 83 18.17 13.35 -25.41
CA LYS A 83 19.11 14.48 -25.36
C LYS A 83 20.33 14.12 -24.52
N PRO A 84 21.24 13.26 -25.02
CA PRO A 84 22.53 13.05 -24.35
C PRO A 84 23.20 14.41 -24.15
N GLY A 85 23.79 14.62 -22.98
CA GLY A 85 24.29 15.94 -22.60
C GLY A 85 25.29 16.46 -23.63
N ARG A 86 25.31 17.78 -23.89
CA ARG A 86 26.26 18.38 -24.86
C ARG A 86 27.71 17.95 -24.58
N LYS A 87 28.07 17.81 -23.30
CA LYS A 87 29.39 17.34 -22.85
C LYS A 87 29.69 15.89 -23.24
N GLU A 88 28.68 15.01 -23.23
CA GLU A 88 28.84 13.60 -23.65
C GLU A 88 29.01 13.51 -25.16
N MET A 89 28.24 14.29 -25.92
CA MET A 89 28.42 14.39 -27.38
C MET A 89 29.78 14.96 -27.75
N GLU A 90 30.24 16.02 -27.08
CA GLU A 90 31.58 16.59 -27.28
C GLU A 90 32.68 15.57 -26.95
N MET A 91 32.52 14.80 -25.86
CA MET A 91 33.45 13.73 -25.50
C MET A 91 33.48 12.62 -26.55
N LEU A 92 32.33 12.18 -27.06
CA LEU A 92 32.25 11.18 -28.13
C LEU A 92 32.96 11.66 -29.40
N GLN A 93 32.78 12.92 -29.79
CA GLN A 93 33.48 13.51 -30.94
C GLN A 93 35.00 13.55 -30.74
N ILE A 94 35.46 13.89 -29.52
CA ILE A 94 36.89 13.88 -29.19
C ILE A 94 37.43 12.45 -29.27
N MET A 95 36.70 11.48 -28.72
CA MET A 95 37.10 10.07 -28.71
C MET A 95 37.16 9.51 -30.13
N GLN A 96 36.18 9.81 -30.98
CA GLN A 96 36.17 9.42 -32.40
C GLN A 96 37.41 9.97 -33.14
N LYS A 97 37.72 11.25 -32.96
CA LYS A 97 38.94 11.86 -33.55
C LYS A 97 40.23 11.25 -33.01
N ALA A 98 40.26 10.86 -31.74
CA ALA A 98 41.41 10.18 -31.15
C ALA A 98 41.61 8.78 -31.77
N VAL A 99 40.53 8.01 -31.94
CA VAL A 99 40.56 6.71 -32.63
C VAL A 99 41.02 6.85 -34.07
N GLU A 100 40.53 7.84 -34.81
CA GLU A 100 40.98 8.12 -36.19
C GLU A 100 42.48 8.39 -36.25
N ARG A 101 43.00 9.25 -35.36
CA ARG A 101 44.45 9.53 -35.28
C ARG A 101 45.27 8.29 -34.89
N LEU A 102 44.77 7.47 -33.97
CA LEU A 102 45.42 6.21 -33.58
C LEU A 102 45.45 5.22 -34.74
N SER A 103 44.39 5.15 -35.54
CA SER A 103 44.31 4.28 -36.71
C SER A 103 45.30 4.66 -37.82
N LEU A 104 45.57 5.96 -37.99
CA LEU A 104 46.56 6.46 -38.95
C LEU A 104 47.99 6.24 -38.46
N ASN A 105 48.24 6.38 -37.16
CA ASN A 105 49.59 6.32 -36.59
C ASN A 105 50.03 4.90 -36.15
N SER A 106 49.11 3.95 -36.01
CA SER A 106 49.40 2.60 -35.51
C SER A 106 48.95 1.51 -36.48
N PRO A 107 49.88 0.80 -37.14
CA PRO A 107 49.56 -0.34 -38.00
C PRO A 107 48.82 -1.44 -37.20
N GLY A 108 47.76 -2.02 -37.76
CA GLY A 108 47.00 -3.10 -37.13
C GLY A 108 46.01 -2.68 -36.03
N PHE A 109 45.97 -1.41 -35.62
CA PHE A 109 45.02 -0.92 -34.62
C PHE A 109 43.58 -0.93 -35.12
N ALA A 110 43.33 -0.45 -36.34
CA ALA A 110 41.98 -0.37 -36.91
C ALA A 110 41.22 -1.72 -36.90
N PRO A 111 41.78 -2.84 -37.38
CA PRO A 111 41.08 -4.13 -37.35
C PRO A 111 40.87 -4.66 -35.92
N ALA A 112 41.83 -4.46 -35.01
CA ALA A 112 41.68 -4.87 -33.61
C ALA A 112 40.58 -4.06 -32.89
N TRP A 113 40.52 -2.75 -33.13
CA TRP A 113 39.48 -1.87 -32.61
C TRP A 113 38.10 -2.23 -33.16
N GLN A 114 37.97 -2.48 -34.47
CA GLN A 114 36.71 -2.92 -35.07
C GLN A 114 36.23 -4.26 -34.51
N ALA A 115 37.14 -5.21 -34.28
CA ALA A 115 36.81 -6.49 -33.67
C ALA A 115 36.32 -6.32 -32.22
N ALA A 116 37.03 -5.54 -31.40
CA ALA A 116 36.63 -5.25 -30.03
C ALA A 116 35.31 -4.48 -29.94
N MET A 117 35.06 -3.55 -30.89
CA MET A 117 33.79 -2.81 -30.98
C MET A 117 32.63 -3.76 -31.27
N ARG A 118 32.77 -4.68 -32.23
CA ARG A 118 31.74 -5.67 -32.58
C ARG A 118 31.45 -6.61 -31.41
N GLU A 119 32.48 -7.09 -30.72
CA GLU A 119 32.32 -7.93 -29.53
C GLU A 119 31.59 -7.18 -28.41
N SER A 120 31.96 -5.92 -28.17
CA SER A 120 31.28 -5.06 -27.18
C SER A 120 29.81 -4.79 -27.54
N GLU A 121 29.48 -4.59 -28.83
CA GLU A 121 28.09 -4.45 -29.29
C GLU A 121 27.28 -5.72 -29.06
N GLU A 122 27.87 -6.90 -29.30
CA GLU A 122 27.24 -8.19 -29.05
C GLU A 122 26.99 -8.42 -27.56
N GLU A 123 27.93 -8.06 -26.69
CA GLU A 123 27.73 -8.09 -25.22
C GLU A 123 26.66 -7.10 -24.76
N PHE A 124 26.69 -5.86 -25.26
CA PHE A 124 25.70 -4.83 -24.92
C PHE A 124 24.29 -5.25 -25.31
N LYS A 125 24.11 -5.84 -26.51
CA LYS A 125 22.82 -6.42 -26.93
C LYS A 125 22.34 -7.49 -25.97
N LYS A 126 23.21 -8.42 -25.57
CA LYS A 126 22.87 -9.50 -24.61
C LYS A 126 22.45 -8.95 -23.25
N VAL A 127 23.10 -7.89 -22.76
CA VAL A 127 22.75 -7.26 -21.48
C VAL A 127 21.38 -6.56 -21.57
N TYR A 128 21.13 -5.78 -22.61
CA TYR A 128 19.86 -5.04 -22.76
C TYR A 128 18.68 -5.92 -23.18
N SER A 129 18.89 -6.99 -23.95
CA SER A 129 17.87 -8.01 -24.21
C SER A 129 17.70 -8.99 -23.04
N GLY A 130 18.75 -9.16 -22.23
CA GLY A 130 18.85 -10.17 -21.16
C GLY A 130 18.43 -9.70 -19.76
N PHE A 131 18.39 -8.39 -19.50
CA PHE A 131 17.93 -7.84 -18.22
C PHE A 131 16.43 -8.13 -17.96
N LEU A 132 15.61 -8.16 -19.02
CA LEU A 132 14.20 -8.58 -18.98
C LEU A 132 14.01 -10.00 -18.41
N PRO A 133 14.71 -11.04 -18.90
CA PRO A 133 14.66 -12.38 -18.31
C PRO A 133 15.11 -12.44 -16.85
N PHE A 134 16.13 -11.66 -16.47
CA PHE A 134 16.66 -11.67 -15.10
C PHE A 134 15.68 -11.03 -14.10
N ILE A 135 15.09 -9.88 -14.48
CA ILE A 135 13.99 -9.24 -13.75
C ILE A 135 12.76 -10.15 -13.71
N LYS A 136 12.35 -10.74 -14.84
CA LYS A 136 11.23 -11.69 -14.91
C LYS A 136 11.45 -12.88 -13.99
N ARG A 137 12.68 -13.40 -13.91
CA ARG A 137 13.02 -14.56 -13.06
C ARG A 137 13.02 -14.25 -11.57
N HIS A 138 13.29 -13.01 -11.16
CA HIS A 138 13.40 -12.66 -9.73
C HIS A 138 12.21 -11.83 -9.19
N ILE A 139 11.43 -11.17 -10.06
CA ILE A 139 10.26 -10.37 -9.66
C ILE A 139 8.94 -11.10 -9.91
N ALA A 140 8.85 -11.96 -10.94
CA ALA A 140 7.64 -12.75 -11.15
C ALA A 140 7.66 -14.01 -10.28
N LYS A 141 7.32 -13.88 -9.00
CA LYS A 141 6.45 -14.91 -8.42
C LYS A 141 5.07 -14.66 -9.02
N PRO A 142 4.41 -15.63 -9.67
CA PRO A 142 2.99 -15.50 -9.91
C PRO A 142 2.34 -15.34 -8.54
N THR A 143 1.78 -14.17 -8.26
CA THR A 143 0.88 -14.01 -7.14
C THR A 143 -0.33 -14.84 -7.50
N ASP A 144 -0.52 -15.99 -6.83
CA ASP A 144 -1.78 -16.75 -6.79
C ASP A 144 -2.86 -15.94 -6.03
N ALA A 145 -3.00 -14.65 -6.37
CA ALA A 145 -4.17 -13.88 -5.98
C ALA A 145 -5.25 -14.33 -6.95
N GLU A 146 -6.05 -15.30 -6.51
CA GLU A 146 -7.38 -15.54 -7.03
C GLU A 146 -8.08 -14.18 -7.06
N VAL A 147 -8.18 -13.59 -8.26
CA VAL A 147 -8.98 -12.40 -8.48
C VAL A 147 -10.41 -12.85 -8.23
N ILE A 148 -10.93 -12.51 -7.06
CA ILE A 148 -12.34 -12.68 -6.76
C ILE A 148 -13.06 -11.70 -7.70
N ASP A 149 -13.52 -12.21 -8.84
CA ASP A 149 -14.49 -11.51 -9.67
C ASP A 149 -15.75 -11.37 -8.81
N VAL A 150 -15.97 -10.16 -8.30
CA VAL A 150 -17.22 -9.80 -7.66
C VAL A 150 -18.27 -9.81 -8.76
N ASP A 151 -19.05 -10.88 -8.79
CA ASP A 151 -20.23 -11.03 -9.64
C ASP A 151 -21.20 -9.89 -9.28
N GLU A 152 -21.18 -8.81 -10.06
CA GLU A 152 -22.23 -7.78 -10.08
C GLU A 152 -23.48 -8.40 -10.73
N GLY A 153 -24.14 -9.28 -9.98
CA GLY A 153 -25.35 -9.98 -10.37
C GLY A 153 -26.58 -9.55 -9.56
N ASN A 154 -27.29 -8.56 -10.12
CA ASN A 154 -28.74 -8.26 -10.01
C ASN A 154 -29.34 -7.84 -8.64
#